data_AF-A0A6N7IQD4-F1
#
_entry.id   AF-A0A6N7IQD4-F1
#
_cell.length_a   1.000
_cell.length_b   1.000
_cell.length_c   1.000
_cell.angle_alpha   90.00
_cell.angle_beta   90.00
_cell.angle_gamma   90.00
#
_symmetry.space_group_name_H-M   'P 1'
#
loop_
_entity.id
_entity.type
_entity.pdbx_description
1 polymer ?
#
loop_
_entity_poly.entity_id
_entity_poly.type
_entity_poly.pdbx_seq_one_letter_code
_entity_poly.pdbx_strand_id
1 'polypeptide(L)'
;MIKRFSKNEKGFTLVELLVVIAIIGILAAIIMPNAFRAVHKAKITRAINELKAIAAAAMQFYAGVGTWPSDAEGADPGLVTRPADAGRGDGGNFGYTTDLSNWNGPYLEKWPLRSPLGGVGPLSGDGAYGWHLGAKHPGWEGPAYCCAAELRGVPKDIFEQIDEVVDGGDGWTKGKIRSWGDPANVDSLQYIVSEWN
;
A
#
# COMPACT_ATOMS: atom_id res chain seq x y z
N MET A 1 25.32 26.67 -62.34
CA MET A 1 25.93 27.52 -61.28
C MET A 1 25.65 26.87 -59.93
N ILE A 2 26.63 26.17 -59.35
CA ILE A 2 26.45 25.39 -58.11
C ILE A 2 27.00 26.22 -56.94
N LYS A 3 26.12 26.62 -56.02
CA LYS A 3 26.47 27.37 -54.80
C LYS A 3 27.18 26.41 -53.83
N ARG A 4 28.46 26.65 -53.55
CA ARG A 4 29.21 25.93 -52.50
C ARG A 4 28.75 26.42 -51.13
N PHE A 5 28.18 25.53 -50.32
CA PHE A 5 27.93 25.78 -48.91
C PHE A 5 29.27 25.80 -48.17
N SER A 6 29.67 26.97 -47.67
CA SER A 6 30.79 27.12 -46.75
C SER A 6 30.40 26.49 -45.41
N LYS A 7 30.76 25.22 -45.19
CA LYS A 7 30.59 24.54 -43.91
C LYS A 7 31.74 24.94 -42.99
N ASN A 8 31.50 25.97 -42.18
CA ASN A 8 32.34 26.30 -41.03
C ASN A 8 31.75 25.65 -39.76
N GLU A 9 31.34 24.38 -39.85
CA GLU A 9 30.81 23.64 -38.71
C GLU A 9 31.98 23.03 -37.95
N LYS A 10 32.32 23.66 -36.82
CA LYS A 10 33.27 23.10 -35.86
C LYS A 10 32.65 21.81 -35.29
N GLY A 11 33.27 20.66 -35.57
CA GLY A 11 32.88 19.38 -34.99
C GLY A 11 33.20 19.33 -33.50
N PHE A 12 32.38 18.60 -32.75
CA PHE A 12 32.60 18.31 -31.32
C PHE A 12 33.88 17.48 -31.16
N THR A 13 34.76 17.85 -30.23
CA THR A 13 35.95 17.03 -29.94
C THR A 13 35.58 15.86 -29.03
N LEU A 14 36.28 14.73 -29.17
CA LEU A 14 36.11 13.57 -28.28
C LEU A 14 36.40 13.93 -26.81
N VAL A 15 37.33 14.86 -26.59
CA VAL A 15 37.71 15.33 -25.24
C VAL A 15 36.57 16.15 -24.61
N GLU A 16 35.90 17.02 -25.36
CA GLU A 16 34.74 17.76 -24.86
C GLU A 16 33.62 16.82 -24.43
N LEU A 17 33.34 15.79 -25.23
CA LEU A 17 32.32 14.80 -24.85
C LEU A 17 32.75 13.98 -23.63
N LEU A 18 34.03 13.62 -23.52
CA LEU A 18 34.57 12.85 -22.40
C LEU A 18 34.46 13.60 -21.08
N VAL A 19 34.80 14.89 -21.05
CA VAL A 19 34.68 15.71 -19.83
C VAL A 19 33.21 15.86 -19.42
N VAL A 20 32.29 16.00 -20.38
CA VAL A 20 30.86 16.12 -20.08
C VAL A 20 30.31 14.86 -19.44
N ILE A 21 30.58 13.67 -20.00
CA ILE A 21 30.11 12.41 -19.41
C ILE A 21 30.78 12.14 -18.05
N ALA A 22 32.03 12.58 -17.85
CA ALA A 22 32.71 12.48 -16.57
C ALA A 22 32.01 13.32 -15.49
N ILE A 23 31.65 14.58 -15.80
CA ILE A 23 30.91 15.45 -14.87
C ILE A 23 29.51 14.88 -14.59
N ILE A 24 28.77 14.42 -15.61
CA ILE A 24 27.47 13.78 -15.43
C ILE A 24 27.59 12.54 -14.54
N GLY A 25 28.63 11.73 -14.72
CA GLY A 25 28.90 10.55 -13.89
C GLY A 25 29.10 10.88 -12.42
N ILE A 26 29.88 11.93 -12.12
CA ILE A 26 30.12 12.39 -10.74
C ILE A 26 28.81 12.89 -10.10
N LEU A 27 28.04 13.72 -10.82
CA LEU A 27 26.76 14.24 -10.32
C LEU A 27 25.76 13.11 -10.07
N ALA A 28 25.65 12.16 -11.01
CA ALA A 28 24.77 11.01 -10.88
C ALA A 28 25.13 10.15 -9.66
N ALA A 29 26.43 9.90 -9.42
CA ALA A 29 26.89 9.08 -8.29
C ALA A 29 26.49 9.65 -6.92
N ILE A 30 26.48 10.97 -6.77
CA ILE A 30 26.09 11.64 -5.53
C ILE A 30 24.56 11.61 -5.33
N ILE A 31 23.80 11.83 -6.40
CA ILE A 31 22.33 11.96 -6.32
C ILE A 31 21.65 10.60 -6.15
N MET A 32 22.15 9.57 -6.83
CA MET A 32 21.53 8.25 -6.90
C MET A 32 21.13 7.63 -5.54
N PRO A 33 22.02 7.55 -4.52
CA PRO A 33 21.66 6.94 -3.24
C PRO A 33 20.56 7.71 -2.48
N ASN A 34 20.52 9.03 -2.63
CA ASN A 34 19.47 9.85 -2.01
C ASN A 34 18.14 9.69 -2.74
N ALA A 35 18.18 9.59 -4.07
CA ALA A 35 16.99 9.31 -4.88
C ALA A 35 16.35 7.97 -4.50
N PHE A 36 17.14 6.90 -4.33
CA PHE A 36 16.60 5.60 -3.90
C PHE A 36 15.95 5.65 -2.52
N ARG A 37 16.56 6.33 -1.55
CA ARG A 37 15.97 6.53 -0.22
C ARG A 37 14.67 7.33 -0.26
N ALA A 38 14.61 8.38 -1.08
CA ALA A 38 13.40 9.17 -1.27
C ALA A 38 12.27 8.35 -1.89
N VAL A 39 12.56 7.56 -2.92
CA VAL A 39 11.58 6.65 -3.54
C VAL A 39 11.09 5.61 -2.53
N HIS A 40 11.98 5.01 -1.74
CA HIS A 40 11.62 4.05 -0.71
C HIS A 40 10.65 4.65 0.33
N LYS A 41 10.99 5.84 0.87
CA LYS A 41 10.12 6.56 1.80
C LYS A 41 8.77 6.90 1.16
N ALA A 42 8.75 7.34 -0.09
CA ALA A 42 7.52 7.64 -0.81
C ALA A 42 6.61 6.41 -0.96
N LYS A 43 7.18 5.22 -1.19
CA LYS A 43 6.42 3.96 -1.24
C LYS A 43 5.78 3.64 0.11
N ILE A 44 6.51 3.79 1.21
CA ILE A 44 5.98 3.60 2.58
C ILE A 44 4.84 4.57 2.85
N THR A 45 5.06 5.87 2.61
CA THR A 45 4.03 6.90 2.82
C THR A 45 2.78 6.62 1.97
N ARG A 46 2.95 6.19 0.73
CA ARG A 46 1.84 5.80 -0.13
C ARG A 46 1.07 4.61 0.45
N ALA A 47 1.75 3.57 0.91
CA ALA A 47 1.10 2.41 1.49
C ALA A 47 0.29 2.77 2.76
N ILE A 48 0.84 3.63 3.62
CA ILE A 48 0.14 4.16 4.80
C ILE A 48 -1.12 4.94 4.39
N ASN A 49 -1.01 5.80 3.37
CA ASN A 49 -2.13 6.58 2.89
C ASN A 49 -3.23 5.69 2.28
N GLU A 50 -2.86 4.64 1.55
CA GLU A 50 -3.81 3.65 1.00
C GLU A 50 -4.53 2.89 2.13
N LEU A 51 -3.82 2.45 3.18
CA LEU A 51 -4.44 1.83 4.37
C LEU A 51 -5.42 2.77 5.08
N LYS A 52 -5.02 4.03 5.29
CA LYS A 52 -5.88 5.05 5.91
C LYS A 52 -7.11 5.35 5.07
N ALA A 53 -6.96 5.39 3.74
CA ALA A 53 -8.07 5.59 2.82
C ALA A 53 -9.07 4.42 2.89
N ILE A 54 -8.59 3.18 2.91
CA ILE A 54 -9.44 1.99 3.09
C ILE A 54 -10.18 2.04 4.43
N ALA A 55 -9.47 2.34 5.52
CA ALA A 55 -10.08 2.48 6.85
C ALA A 55 -11.16 3.56 6.89
N ALA A 56 -10.91 4.72 6.28
CA ALA A 56 -11.88 5.81 6.19
C ALA A 56 -13.11 5.42 5.35
N ALA A 57 -12.89 4.78 4.21
CA ALA A 57 -13.97 4.27 3.35
C ALA A 57 -14.82 3.22 4.07
N ALA A 58 -14.21 2.32 4.83
CA ALA A 58 -14.93 1.33 5.63
C ALA A 58 -15.77 1.97 6.75
N MET A 59 -15.30 3.04 7.38
CA MET A 59 -16.10 3.81 8.35
C MET A 59 -17.32 4.47 7.69
N GLN A 60 -17.16 5.01 6.47
CA GLN A 60 -18.29 5.57 5.72
C GLN A 60 -19.29 4.50 5.30
N PHE A 61 -18.80 3.33 4.87
CA PHE A 61 -19.63 2.16 4.59
C PHE A 61 -20.45 1.77 5.84
N TYR A 62 -19.80 1.66 7.00
CA TYR A 62 -20.48 1.36 8.27
C TYR A 62 -21.53 2.42 8.63
N ALA A 63 -21.23 3.71 8.43
CA ALA A 63 -22.16 4.79 8.72
C ALA A 63 -23.43 4.78 7.85
N GLY A 64 -23.33 4.32 6.60
CA GLY A 64 -24.47 4.18 5.70
C GLY A 64 -25.23 2.87 5.89
N VAL A 65 -24.50 1.75 5.82
CA VAL A 65 -25.05 0.39 5.79
C VAL A 65 -25.38 -0.15 7.19
N GLY A 66 -24.70 0.34 8.23
CA GLY A 66 -24.87 -0.10 9.62
C GLY A 66 -24.08 -1.37 9.98
N THR A 67 -23.39 -1.98 9.01
CA THR A 67 -22.51 -3.12 9.22
C THR A 67 -21.16 -2.87 8.57
N TRP A 68 -20.10 -3.50 9.07
CA TRP A 68 -18.78 -3.40 8.44
C TRP A 68 -18.74 -4.16 7.10
N PRO A 69 -17.86 -3.78 6.16
CA PRO A 69 -17.63 -4.55 4.94
C PRO A 69 -17.19 -5.98 5.28
N SER A 70 -17.52 -6.95 4.42
CA SER A 70 -17.11 -8.34 4.61
C SER A 70 -15.60 -8.51 4.50
N ASP A 71 -15.06 -9.57 5.11
CA ASP A 71 -13.68 -9.99 4.86
C ASP A 71 -13.37 -10.06 3.36
N ALA A 72 -12.25 -9.49 2.95
CA ALA A 72 -11.77 -9.57 1.58
C ALA A 72 -10.24 -9.55 1.55
N GLU A 73 -9.66 -10.56 0.92
CA GLU A 73 -8.22 -10.66 0.73
C GLU A 73 -7.89 -10.35 -0.73
N GLY A 74 -7.23 -9.22 -1.00
CA GLY A 74 -6.83 -8.82 -2.35
C GLY A 74 -7.95 -8.35 -3.27
N ALA A 75 -9.19 -8.30 -2.78
CA ALA A 75 -10.38 -7.89 -3.51
C ALA A 75 -11.11 -6.73 -2.81
N ASP A 76 -11.94 -6.01 -3.57
CA ASP A 76 -12.78 -4.94 -3.00
C ASP A 76 -13.84 -5.55 -2.07
N PRO A 77 -13.90 -5.18 -0.78
CA PRO A 77 -14.93 -5.66 0.15
C PRO A 77 -16.28 -4.95 -0.01
N GLY A 78 -16.44 -4.11 -1.03
CA GLY A 78 -17.67 -3.35 -1.29
C GLY A 78 -17.53 -1.84 -1.12
N LEU A 79 -16.30 -1.34 -1.11
CA LEU A 79 -15.96 0.07 -0.92
C LEU A 79 -15.96 0.85 -2.24
N VAL A 80 -15.71 0.18 -3.37
CA VAL A 80 -15.77 0.81 -4.70
C VAL A 80 -17.06 0.40 -5.40
N THR A 81 -17.30 -0.90 -5.50
CA THR A 81 -18.46 -1.46 -6.18
C THR A 81 -19.42 -2.03 -5.16
N ARG A 82 -20.71 -1.75 -5.32
CA ARG A 82 -21.73 -2.37 -4.46
C ARG A 82 -21.62 -3.89 -4.55
N PRO A 83 -21.51 -4.64 -3.43
CA PRO A 83 -21.27 -6.09 -3.47
C PRO A 83 -22.28 -6.90 -4.30
N ALA A 84 -23.54 -6.47 -4.35
CA ALA A 84 -24.57 -7.12 -5.19
C ALA A 84 -24.34 -6.94 -6.71
N ASP A 85 -23.62 -5.88 -7.11
CA ASP A 85 -23.30 -5.57 -8.50
C ASP A 85 -21.87 -6.03 -8.88
N ALA A 86 -21.04 -6.38 -7.89
CA ALA A 86 -19.73 -7.00 -8.05
C ALA A 86 -19.90 -8.47 -8.49
N GLY A 87 -20.40 -8.70 -9.69
CA GLY A 87 -20.67 -10.04 -10.21
C GLY A 87 -19.37 -10.84 -10.36
N ARG A 88 -19.02 -11.65 -9.35
CA ARG A 88 -18.04 -12.78 -9.33
C ARG A 88 -16.65 -12.60 -10.00
N GLY A 89 -16.33 -11.46 -10.60
CA GLY A 89 -15.17 -11.22 -11.45
C GLY A 89 -14.05 -10.42 -10.80
N ASP A 90 -14.34 -9.71 -9.70
CA ASP A 90 -13.36 -8.93 -8.93
C ASP A 90 -12.84 -9.66 -7.68
N GLY A 91 -12.84 -11.00 -7.70
CA GLY A 91 -12.21 -11.83 -6.66
C GLY A 91 -12.84 -11.82 -5.26
N GLY A 92 -13.97 -11.14 -5.05
CA GLY A 92 -14.61 -11.04 -3.75
C GLY A 92 -15.23 -12.36 -3.27
N ASN A 93 -14.66 -12.94 -2.20
CA ASN A 93 -15.30 -13.98 -1.41
C ASN A 93 -16.21 -13.30 -0.37
N PHE A 94 -17.38 -12.82 -0.82
CA PHE A 94 -18.29 -12.03 0.02
C PHE A 94 -18.96 -12.89 1.09
N GLY A 95 -18.42 -12.90 2.31
CA GLY A 95 -19.09 -13.38 3.51
C GLY A 95 -20.17 -12.38 3.94
N TYR A 96 -21.44 -12.72 3.74
CA TYR A 96 -22.61 -11.84 3.73
C TYR A 96 -22.67 -10.73 4.81
N THR A 97 -22.66 -9.47 4.37
CA THR A 97 -23.43 -8.39 5.00
C THR A 97 -24.89 -8.57 4.58
N THR A 98 -25.80 -8.77 5.52
CA THR A 98 -27.15 -9.26 5.21
C THR A 98 -28.16 -8.16 4.85
N ASP A 99 -27.77 -6.89 4.85
CA ASP A 99 -28.56 -5.77 4.31
C ASP A 99 -27.64 -4.70 3.71
N LEU A 100 -27.79 -4.42 2.42
CA LEU A 100 -27.05 -3.38 1.67
C LEU A 100 -27.97 -2.26 1.16
N SER A 101 -29.20 -2.17 1.70
CA SER A 101 -30.22 -1.22 1.24
C SER A 101 -29.76 0.23 1.26
N ASN A 102 -28.93 0.60 2.24
CA ASN A 102 -28.41 1.95 2.42
C ASN A 102 -27.00 2.17 1.83
N TRP A 103 -26.51 1.26 0.98
CA TRP A 103 -25.24 1.47 0.29
C TRP A 103 -25.35 2.70 -0.62
N ASN A 104 -24.46 3.67 -0.42
CA ASN A 104 -24.43 4.95 -1.13
C ASN A 104 -23.04 5.30 -1.68
N GLY A 105 -22.18 4.28 -1.85
CA GLY A 105 -20.83 4.43 -2.39
C GLY A 105 -20.82 4.88 -3.87
N PRO A 106 -19.63 4.94 -4.50
CA PRO A 106 -18.35 4.44 -4.01
C PRO A 106 -17.81 5.23 -2.80
N TYR A 107 -17.32 4.52 -1.79
CA TYR A 107 -16.60 5.07 -0.64
C TYR A 107 -15.10 5.25 -0.91
N LEU A 108 -14.60 4.61 -1.96
CA LEU A 108 -13.24 4.70 -2.46
C LEU A 108 -13.26 4.83 -3.99
N GLU A 109 -12.42 5.71 -4.56
CA GLU A 109 -12.38 5.93 -6.01
C GLU A 109 -11.96 4.66 -6.77
N LYS A 110 -11.00 3.91 -6.22
CA LYS A 110 -10.49 2.67 -6.80
C LYS A 110 -9.85 1.80 -5.73
N TRP A 111 -10.06 0.48 -5.85
CA TRP A 111 -9.45 -0.49 -4.98
C TRP A 111 -7.96 -0.65 -5.33
N PRO A 112 -7.05 -0.48 -4.35
CA PRO A 112 -5.63 -0.71 -4.59
C PRO A 112 -5.36 -2.22 -4.67
N LEU A 113 -5.07 -2.74 -5.86
CA LEU A 113 -4.82 -4.17 -6.05
C LEU A 113 -3.46 -4.62 -5.53
N ARG A 114 -2.44 -3.74 -5.60
CA ARG A 114 -1.06 -4.04 -5.21
C ARG A 114 -0.41 -2.84 -4.54
N SER A 115 0.36 -3.13 -3.51
CA SER A 115 1.12 -2.16 -2.75
C SER A 115 2.37 -1.73 -3.49
N PRO A 116 2.83 -0.50 -3.25
CA PRO A 116 4.10 0.00 -3.80
C PRO A 116 5.34 -0.66 -3.17
N LEU A 117 5.15 -1.38 -2.06
CA LEU A 117 6.20 -2.07 -1.31
C LEU A 117 6.56 -3.43 -1.93
N GLY A 118 5.69 -3.98 -2.79
CA GLY A 118 5.82 -5.34 -3.31
C GLY A 118 5.33 -6.37 -2.29
N GLY A 119 5.25 -7.62 -2.71
CA GLY A 119 4.93 -8.76 -1.85
C GLY A 119 6.18 -9.62 -1.67
N VAL A 120 6.56 -9.91 -0.42
CA VAL A 120 7.77 -10.69 -0.10
C VAL A 120 7.50 -12.03 0.60
N GLY A 121 6.24 -12.45 0.69
CA GLY A 121 5.85 -13.68 1.40
C GLY A 121 5.81 -14.93 0.51
N PRO A 122 5.53 -16.10 1.12
CA PRO A 122 5.20 -17.34 0.40
C PRO A 122 3.69 -17.48 0.13
N LEU A 123 2.86 -16.48 0.43
CA LEU A 123 1.41 -16.60 0.50
C LEU A 123 0.73 -16.10 -0.79
N SER A 124 -0.40 -16.69 -1.15
CA SER A 124 -1.23 -16.16 -2.21
C SER A 124 -1.75 -14.77 -1.83
N GLY A 125 -1.47 -13.75 -2.66
CA GLY A 125 -1.92 -12.38 -2.40
C GLY A 125 -0.87 -11.45 -1.78
N ASP A 126 0.40 -11.82 -1.74
CA ASP A 126 1.43 -10.93 -1.19
C ASP A 126 1.53 -9.58 -1.89
N GLY A 127 1.64 -8.52 -1.09
CA GLY A 127 1.56 -7.15 -1.55
C GLY A 127 0.15 -6.71 -1.95
N ALA A 128 -0.90 -7.51 -1.71
CA ALA A 128 -2.27 -7.09 -1.92
C ALA A 128 -2.84 -6.41 -0.67
N TYR A 129 -3.74 -5.47 -0.89
CA TYR A 129 -4.55 -4.89 0.18
C TYR A 129 -5.74 -5.79 0.49
N GLY A 130 -6.19 -5.75 1.73
CA GLY A 130 -7.33 -6.51 2.21
C GLY A 130 -8.13 -5.77 3.26
N TRP A 131 -9.21 -6.40 3.67
CA TRP A 131 -10.04 -5.99 4.78
C TRP A 131 -10.34 -7.21 5.64
N HIS A 132 -10.16 -7.06 6.95
CA HIS A 132 -10.40 -8.11 7.91
C HIS A 132 -11.43 -7.71 8.96
N LEU A 133 -12.31 -8.65 9.29
CA LEU A 133 -13.31 -8.59 10.34
C LEU A 133 -12.94 -9.54 11.49
N GLY A 134 -13.16 -9.06 12.71
CA GLY A 134 -13.39 -9.88 13.89
C GLY A 134 -12.26 -10.84 14.26
N ALA A 135 -11.03 -10.37 14.38
CA ALA A 135 -9.93 -11.26 14.75
C ALA A 135 -9.28 -10.89 16.10
N LYS A 136 -9.10 -11.91 16.94
CA LYS A 136 -8.13 -11.92 18.02
C LYS A 136 -7.11 -13.00 17.69
N HIS A 137 -5.87 -12.61 17.41
CA HIS A 137 -4.82 -13.58 17.18
C HIS A 137 -4.39 -14.23 18.51
N PRO A 138 -4.17 -15.56 18.54
CA PRO A 138 -3.56 -16.21 19.69
C PRO A 138 -2.16 -15.64 19.97
N GLY A 139 -1.94 -15.09 21.16
CA GLY A 139 -0.63 -14.55 21.58
C GLY A 139 -0.46 -13.03 21.46
N TRP A 140 -1.49 -12.28 21.03
CA TRP A 140 -1.44 -10.81 21.03
C TRP A 140 -1.66 -10.19 22.40
N GLU A 141 -0.86 -9.17 22.72
CA GLU A 141 -1.02 -8.33 23.90
C GLU A 141 -1.92 -7.13 23.58
N GLY A 142 -3.25 -7.33 23.53
CA GLY A 142 -4.19 -6.22 23.26
C GLY A 142 -5.66 -6.66 23.20
N PRO A 143 -6.59 -5.70 23.13
CA PRO A 143 -8.00 -6.01 22.92
C PRO A 143 -8.21 -6.61 21.52
N ALA A 144 -9.21 -7.49 21.40
CA ALA A 144 -9.65 -7.97 20.10
C ALA A 144 -10.10 -6.77 19.24
N TYR A 145 -9.87 -6.82 17.94
CA TYR A 145 -10.34 -5.76 17.05
C TYR A 145 -11.56 -6.21 16.24
N CYS A 146 -12.46 -5.26 15.95
CA CYS A 146 -13.62 -5.54 15.08
C CYS A 146 -13.21 -5.69 13.64
N CYS A 147 -12.21 -4.91 13.24
CA CYS A 147 -12.03 -4.57 11.86
C CYS A 147 -10.71 -3.84 11.59
N ALA A 148 -10.04 -4.23 10.52
CA ALA A 148 -8.75 -3.68 10.11
C ALA A 148 -8.60 -3.66 8.59
N ALA A 149 -7.94 -2.61 8.07
CA ALA A 149 -7.40 -2.64 6.72
C ALA A 149 -6.08 -3.42 6.74
N GLU A 150 -5.85 -4.27 5.76
CA GLU A 150 -4.71 -5.18 5.73
C GLU A 150 -3.80 -4.88 4.53
N LEU A 151 -2.49 -5.08 4.71
CA LEU A 151 -1.51 -5.22 3.65
C LEU A 151 -0.66 -6.48 3.87
N ARG A 152 -0.68 -7.41 2.93
CA ARG A 152 0.02 -8.71 3.05
C ARG A 152 1.47 -8.67 2.57
N GLY A 153 2.29 -9.55 3.13
CA GLY A 153 3.67 -9.80 2.68
C GLY A 153 4.57 -8.57 2.83
N VAL A 154 4.47 -7.88 3.97
CA VAL A 154 5.30 -6.72 4.31
C VAL A 154 6.60 -7.20 5.00
N PRO A 155 7.79 -6.79 4.53
CA PRO A 155 9.04 -7.13 5.22
C PRO A 155 9.06 -6.59 6.65
N LYS A 156 9.73 -7.30 7.57
CA LYS A 156 9.81 -6.94 8.99
C LYS A 156 10.31 -5.51 9.23
N ASP A 157 11.39 -5.12 8.57
CA ASP A 157 12.00 -3.80 8.71
C ASP A 157 11.07 -2.68 8.25
N ILE A 158 10.21 -2.97 7.27
CA ILE A 158 9.20 -2.03 6.77
C ILE A 158 8.01 -1.95 7.71
N PHE A 159 7.59 -3.07 8.29
CA PHE A 159 6.56 -3.08 9.32
C PHE A 159 6.96 -2.18 10.49
N GLU A 160 8.16 -2.40 11.06
CA GLU A 160 8.67 -1.61 12.20
C GLU A 160 8.77 -0.11 11.85
N GLN A 161 9.16 0.23 10.60
CA GLN A 161 9.16 1.61 10.14
C GLN A 161 7.75 2.21 10.04
N ILE A 162 6.75 1.43 9.62
CA ILE A 162 5.37 1.89 9.53
C ILE A 162 4.78 2.07 10.94
N ASP A 163 5.03 1.12 11.83
CA ASP A 163 4.67 1.16 13.25
C ASP A 163 5.19 2.46 13.90
N GLU A 164 6.51 2.69 13.85
CA GLU A 164 7.14 3.90 14.36
C GLU A 164 6.52 5.20 13.81
N VAL A 165 6.20 5.23 12.51
CA VAL A 165 5.64 6.42 11.85
C VAL A 165 4.16 6.64 12.18
N VAL A 166 3.39 5.58 12.46
CA VAL A 166 1.93 5.66 12.62
C VAL A 166 1.51 5.75 14.09
N ASP A 167 2.12 4.98 14.98
CA ASP A 167 1.77 4.93 16.41
C ASP A 167 2.97 4.94 17.37
N GLY A 168 4.18 5.19 16.85
CA GLY A 168 5.35 5.49 17.69
C GLY A 168 6.09 4.26 18.20
N GLY A 169 5.92 3.12 17.55
CA GLY A 169 6.79 1.95 17.77
C GLY A 169 6.43 1.17 19.03
N ASP A 170 5.14 1.02 19.32
CA ASP A 170 4.67 0.27 20.49
C ASP A 170 4.66 -1.25 20.27
N GLY A 171 5.03 -1.68 19.07
CA GLY A 171 5.40 -3.04 18.72
C GLY A 171 4.26 -3.83 18.08
N TRP A 172 4.65 -4.96 17.54
CA TRP A 172 3.92 -5.91 16.67
C TRP A 172 2.46 -6.25 16.98
N THR A 173 2.00 -6.07 18.22
CA THR A 173 0.69 -6.57 18.68
C THR A 173 -0.16 -5.50 19.37
N LYS A 174 0.34 -4.26 19.47
CA LYS A 174 -0.29 -3.15 20.19
C LYS A 174 -0.64 -2.04 19.20
N GLY A 175 -1.15 -0.92 19.70
CA GLY A 175 -1.37 0.24 18.85
C GLY A 175 -2.38 0.08 17.72
N LYS A 176 -2.23 0.98 16.75
CA LYS A 176 -2.99 1.13 15.51
C LYS A 176 -2.45 0.21 14.41
N ILE A 177 -1.17 -0.11 14.44
CA ILE A 177 -0.50 -1.00 13.50
C ILE A 177 -0.20 -2.32 14.20
N ARG A 178 -0.72 -3.42 13.66
CA ARG A 178 -0.52 -4.76 14.21
C ARG A 178 -0.11 -5.73 13.12
N SER A 179 0.61 -6.77 13.49
CA SER A 179 1.03 -7.82 12.56
C SER A 179 0.17 -9.07 12.71
N TRP A 180 -0.33 -9.59 11.59
CA TRP A 180 -0.75 -11.00 11.53
C TRP A 180 0.51 -11.84 11.33
N GLY A 181 0.81 -12.77 12.24
CA GLY A 181 2.01 -13.61 12.17
C GLY A 181 2.93 -13.47 13.39
N ASP A 182 4.14 -14.02 13.28
CA ASP A 182 5.19 -13.98 14.31
C ASP A 182 6.24 -12.90 13.95
N PRO A 183 6.94 -12.27 14.91
CA PRO A 183 8.12 -11.44 14.67
C PRO A 183 9.17 -11.98 13.67
N ALA A 184 9.18 -13.28 13.38
CA ALA A 184 10.01 -13.92 12.35
C ALA A 184 9.39 -13.92 10.95
N ASN A 185 8.06 -13.94 10.82
CA ASN A 185 7.30 -13.95 9.56
C ASN A 185 6.02 -13.12 9.70
N VAL A 186 6.08 -11.90 9.18
CA VAL A 186 4.93 -10.99 9.12
C VAL A 186 4.07 -11.41 7.94
N ASP A 187 2.99 -12.12 8.19
CA ASP A 187 2.06 -12.51 7.12
C ASP A 187 1.34 -11.27 6.58
N SER A 188 0.95 -10.35 7.47
CA SER A 188 0.37 -9.07 7.08
C SER A 188 0.48 -7.97 8.12
N LEU A 189 0.42 -6.73 7.64
CA LEU A 189 0.30 -5.51 8.42
C LEU A 189 -1.18 -5.10 8.46
N GLN A 190 -1.69 -4.85 9.65
CA GLN A 190 -3.08 -4.51 9.92
C GLN A 190 -3.19 -3.12 10.53
N TYR A 191 -3.95 -2.25 9.88
CA TYR A 191 -4.33 -0.93 10.37
C TYR A 191 -5.68 -1.03 11.07
N ILE A 192 -5.67 -0.98 12.40
CA ILE A 192 -6.85 -1.17 13.25
C ILE A 192 -7.79 0.03 13.15
N VAL A 193 -9.04 -0.25 12.73
CA VAL A 193 -10.08 0.78 12.59
C VAL A 193 -10.82 0.97 13.90
N SER A 194 -11.24 -0.13 14.53
CA SER A 194 -11.82 -0.11 15.87
C SER A 194 -11.58 -1.40 16.64
N GLU A 195 -11.66 -1.27 17.96
CA GLU A 195 -11.49 -2.35 18.92
C GLU A 195 -12.84 -2.79 19.48
N TRP A 196 -12.96 -4.05 19.90
CA TRP A 196 -14.08 -4.49 20.72
C TRP A 196 -13.90 -3.97 22.13
N ASN A 197 -14.87 -3.20 22.63
CA ASN A 197 -14.97 -2.83 24.05
C ASN A 197 -15.37 -4.02 24.92
#